data_AF-A0A4Q7TH35-F1
#
_entry.id   AF-A0A4Q7TH35-F1
#
_cell.length_a   1.000
_cell.length_b   1.000
_cell.length_c   1.000
_cell.angle_alpha   90.00
_cell.angle_beta   90.00
_cell.angle_gamma   90.00
#
_symmetry.space_group_name_H-M   'P 1'
#
loop_
_entity.id
_entity.type
_entity.pdbx_description
1 polymer ?
#
loop_
_entity_poly.entity_id
_entity_poly.type
_entity_poly.pdbx_seq_one_letter_code
_entity_poly.pdbx_strand_id
1 'polypeptide(L)'
;MDERSHEDPTPLTTWGSGNDSVSQAGGEVALKAMGESAFDSESWADEQVVLARGVERIVVPVGDPGQIQILFQQEDCYYINWIGPGISLEDAIEYAGRM
;
A
#
# COMPACT_ATOMS: atom_id res chain seq x y z
N MET A 1 -30.58 6.25 7.79
CA MET A 1 -29.54 5.76 8.72
C MET A 1 -28.55 5.06 7.83
N ASP A 2 -27.48 5.75 7.48
CA ASP A 2 -26.45 5.22 6.60
C ASP A 2 -25.49 4.40 7.45
N GLU A 3 -25.63 3.07 7.38
CA GLU A 3 -24.62 2.12 7.85
C GLU A 3 -23.42 2.22 6.91
N ARG A 4 -22.58 3.24 7.10
CA ARG A 4 -21.21 3.18 6.60
C ARG A 4 -20.50 2.14 7.43
N SER A 5 -20.40 0.92 6.91
CA SER A 5 -19.47 -0.08 7.39
C SER A 5 -18.11 0.59 7.57
N HIS A 6 -17.76 0.86 8.83
CA HIS A 6 -16.36 0.98 9.22
C HIS A 6 -15.83 -0.43 9.06
N GLU A 7 -15.33 -0.76 7.88
CA GLU A 7 -14.39 -1.86 7.77
C GLU A 7 -13.17 -1.40 8.58
N ASP A 8 -13.09 -1.88 9.82
CA ASP A 8 -11.88 -1.74 10.62
C ASP A 8 -10.71 -2.18 9.74
N PRO A 9 -9.62 -1.39 9.66
CA PRO A 9 -8.48 -1.76 8.83
C PRO A 9 -8.02 -3.14 9.25
N THR A 10 -7.98 -4.06 8.29
CA THR A 10 -7.51 -5.43 8.54
C THR A 10 -6.15 -5.31 9.22
N PRO A 11 -5.96 -5.94 10.40
CA PRO A 11 -4.69 -5.89 11.09
C PRO A 11 -3.58 -6.29 10.11
N LEU A 12 -2.49 -5.51 10.06
CA LEU A 12 -1.31 -5.83 9.22
C LEU A 12 -0.85 -7.29 9.44
N THR A 13 -1.17 -7.92 10.56
CA THR A 13 -0.81 -9.31 10.86
C THR A 13 -1.52 -10.38 10.01
N THR A 14 -2.56 -10.06 9.23
CA THR A 14 -3.30 -11.05 8.44
C THR A 14 -3.00 -10.91 6.94
N TRP A 15 -1.78 -11.27 6.54
CA TRP A 15 -1.44 -11.48 5.13
C TRP A 15 -2.01 -12.81 4.63
N GLY A 16 -2.52 -12.82 3.39
CA GLY A 16 -3.16 -14.00 2.79
C GLY A 16 -2.17 -15.08 2.35
N SER A 17 -2.64 -16.06 1.56
CA SER A 17 -1.78 -17.11 0.96
C SER A 17 -1.88 -17.09 -0.56
N GLY A 18 -0.75 -17.18 -1.28
CA GLY A 18 -0.74 -17.19 -2.74
C GLY A 18 0.67 -17.08 -3.34
N ASN A 19 0.76 -16.86 -4.65
CA ASN A 19 2.04 -16.77 -5.34
C ASN A 19 2.73 -15.42 -5.10
N ASP A 20 4.06 -15.44 -5.10
CA ASP A 20 4.88 -14.23 -5.13
C ASP A 20 4.55 -13.43 -6.39
N SER A 21 4.19 -12.16 -6.20
CA SER A 21 3.99 -11.24 -7.30
C SER A 21 4.28 -9.82 -6.84
N VAL A 22 4.90 -9.04 -7.73
CA VAL A 22 5.05 -7.60 -7.57
C VAL A 22 4.64 -6.97 -8.88
N SER A 23 3.70 -6.04 -8.82
CA SER A 23 3.30 -5.19 -9.95
C SER A 23 3.42 -3.73 -9.54
N GLN A 24 3.82 -2.87 -10.47
CA GLN A 24 3.98 -1.43 -10.21
C GLN A 24 3.24 -0.61 -11.28
N ALA A 25 2.65 0.50 -10.85
CA ALA A 25 2.21 1.57 -11.73
C ALA A 25 2.74 2.93 -11.24
N GLY A 26 2.91 3.87 -12.18
CA GLY A 26 3.37 5.23 -11.90
C GLY A 26 2.51 6.29 -12.58
N GLY A 27 2.64 7.53 -12.13
CA GLY A 27 2.00 8.71 -12.71
C GLY A 27 0.47 8.62 -12.74
N GLU A 28 -0.14 8.95 -13.89
CA GLU A 28 -1.60 8.93 -14.05
C GLU A 28 -2.24 7.56 -13.78
N VAL A 29 -1.51 6.46 -14.03
CA VAL A 29 -2.04 5.11 -13.80
C VAL A 29 -2.11 4.82 -12.29
N ALA A 30 -1.12 5.26 -11.52
CA ALA A 30 -1.12 5.13 -10.06
C ALA A 30 -2.26 5.95 -9.44
N LEU A 31 -2.43 7.20 -9.90
CA LEU A 31 -3.49 8.09 -9.45
C LEU A 31 -4.89 7.51 -9.72
N LYS A 32 -5.11 6.96 -10.93
CA LYS A 32 -6.39 6.34 -11.30
C LYS A 32 -6.68 5.07 -10.51
N ALA A 33 -5.67 4.27 -10.21
CA ALA A 33 -5.85 3.02 -9.50
C ALA A 33 -6.23 3.22 -8.02
N MET A 34 -5.77 4.33 -7.42
CA MET A 34 -5.95 4.63 -6.00
C MET A 34 -7.12 5.56 -5.67
N GLY A 35 -7.49 6.40 -6.62
CA GLY A 35 -8.24 7.61 -6.31
C GLY A 35 -7.31 8.73 -5.87
N GLU A 36 -7.58 9.93 -6.37
CA GLU A 36 -6.70 11.11 -6.22
C GLU A 36 -6.42 11.50 -4.77
N SER A 37 -7.33 11.19 -3.84
CA SER A 37 -7.19 11.52 -2.41
C SER A 37 -6.25 10.61 -1.63
N ALA A 38 -5.86 9.45 -2.16
CA ALA A 38 -5.06 8.48 -1.40
C ALA A 38 -3.58 8.88 -1.24
N PHE A 39 -3.10 9.86 -2.00
CA PHE A 39 -1.74 10.40 -1.89
C PHE A 39 -1.66 11.66 -1.02
N ASP A 40 -2.76 12.07 -0.40
CA ASP A 40 -2.72 13.10 0.63
C ASP A 40 -2.11 12.50 1.91
N SER A 41 -0.85 12.84 2.20
CA SER A 41 -0.12 12.29 3.35
C SER A 41 -0.80 12.58 4.69
N GLU A 42 -1.61 13.64 4.78
CA GLU A 42 -2.39 13.94 5.99
C GLU A 42 -3.53 12.94 6.24
N SER A 43 -3.90 12.16 5.21
CA SER A 43 -4.93 11.12 5.30
C SER A 43 -4.40 9.74 5.69
N TRP A 44 -3.08 9.59 5.78
CA TRP A 44 -2.42 8.32 6.09
C TRP A 44 -2.49 8.01 7.58
N ALA A 45 -2.82 6.76 7.92
CA ALA A 45 -2.76 6.31 9.31
C ALA A 45 -1.30 6.07 9.72
N ASP A 46 -0.86 6.64 10.84
CA ASP A 46 0.54 6.58 11.33
C ASP A 46 1.09 5.14 11.38
N GLU A 47 0.26 4.16 11.76
CA GLU A 47 0.64 2.75 11.86
C GLU A 47 0.91 2.07 10.51
N GLN A 48 0.50 2.69 9.40
CA GLN A 48 0.70 2.21 8.04
C GLN A 48 1.85 2.93 7.32
N VAL A 49 2.45 3.96 7.94
CA VAL A 49 3.55 4.73 7.35
C VAL A 49 4.90 4.08 7.66
N VAL A 50 5.68 3.82 6.61
CA VAL A 50 7.06 3.33 6.70
C VAL A 50 8.03 4.30 6.02
N LEU A 51 9.19 4.51 6.63
CA LEU A 51 10.24 5.37 6.08
C LEU A 51 11.27 4.52 5.32
N ALA A 52 11.39 4.77 4.01
CA ALA A 52 12.27 4.05 3.11
C ALA A 52 13.20 5.01 2.37
N ARG A 53 14.51 4.94 2.65
CA ARG A 53 15.52 5.85 2.05
C ARG A 53 15.18 7.35 2.21
N GLY A 54 14.51 7.71 3.29
CA GLY A 54 14.07 9.09 3.56
C GLY A 54 12.78 9.49 2.84
N VAL A 55 12.09 8.55 2.19
CA VAL A 55 10.79 8.77 1.55
C VAL A 55 9.72 8.03 2.34
N GLU A 56 8.65 8.73 2.71
CA GLU A 56 7.49 8.13 3.37
C GLU A 56 6.67 7.29 2.40
N ARG A 57 6.20 6.14 2.88
CA ARG A 57 5.37 5.22 2.12
C ARG A 57 4.23 4.73 2.98
N ILE A 58 3.07 4.58 2.37
CA ILE A 58 1.88 4.06 3.03
C ILE A 58 1.64 2.62 2.60
N VAL A 59 1.49 1.72 3.57
CA VAL A 59 1.25 0.29 3.36
C VAL A 59 -0.20 -0.02 3.70
N VAL A 60 -1.00 -0.31 2.68
CA VAL A 60 -2.43 -0.60 2.82
C VAL A 60 -2.71 -2.06 2.45
N PRO A 61 -3.38 -2.85 3.30
CA PRO A 61 -3.89 -4.15 2.91
C PRO A 61 -5.00 -3.97 1.86
N VAL A 62 -4.84 -4.62 0.72
CA VAL A 62 -5.88 -4.79 -0.30
C VAL A 62 -6.50 -6.14 -0.01
N GLY A 63 -7.82 -6.18 0.16
CA GLY A 63 -8.56 -7.38 0.59
C GLY A 63 -8.26 -8.68 -0.20
N ASP A 64 -8.88 -9.77 0.24
CA ASP A 64 -8.60 -11.15 -0.22
C ASP A 64 -8.49 -11.28 -1.76
N PRO A 65 -7.39 -11.87 -2.30
CA PRO A 65 -6.37 -12.66 -1.62
C PRO A 65 -5.12 -11.87 -1.20
N GLY A 66 -5.17 -11.26 0.00
CA GLY A 66 -4.02 -10.89 0.82
C GLY A 66 -2.94 -10.03 0.17
N GLN A 67 -3.31 -9.17 -0.78
CA GLN A 67 -2.36 -8.26 -1.40
C GLN A 67 -2.10 -7.07 -0.47
N ILE A 68 -0.93 -6.48 -0.54
CA ILE A 68 -0.73 -5.12 -0.04
C ILE A 68 -0.43 -4.17 -1.15
N GLN A 69 -0.70 -2.92 -0.84
CA GLN A 69 -0.48 -1.80 -1.69
C GLN A 69 0.46 -0.84 -0.99
N ILE A 70 1.56 -0.52 -1.65
CA ILE A 70 2.50 0.48 -1.16
C ILE A 70 2.35 1.69 -2.05
N LEU A 71 1.86 2.80 -1.50
CA LEU A 71 1.87 4.07 -2.19
C LEU A 71 3.06 4.91 -1.73
N PHE A 72 3.64 5.64 -2.68
CA PHE A 72 4.71 6.60 -2.40
C PHE A 72 4.79 7.65 -3.49
N GLN A 73 5.32 8.82 -3.13
CA GLN A 73 5.69 9.86 -4.06
C GLN A 73 7.22 9.95 -4.13
N GLN A 74 7.76 10.00 -5.34
CA GLN A 74 9.17 10.28 -5.58
C GLN A 74 9.25 11.44 -6.57
N GLU A 75 9.89 12.53 -6.14
CA GLU A 75 9.92 13.79 -6.89
C GLU A 75 8.49 14.24 -7.25
N ASP A 76 8.21 14.47 -8.54
CA ASP A 76 6.89 14.89 -9.04
C ASP A 76 6.04 13.70 -9.55
N CYS A 77 6.39 12.46 -9.19
CA CYS A 77 5.72 11.25 -9.66
C CYS A 77 5.16 10.40 -8.52
N TYR A 78 3.92 9.95 -8.70
CA TYR A 78 3.24 9.02 -7.81
C TYR A 78 3.43 7.58 -8.25
N TYR A 79 3.56 6.68 -7.29
CA TYR A 79 3.77 5.26 -7.53
C TYR A 79 2.89 4.41 -6.62
N ILE A 80 2.53 3.25 -7.13
CA ILE A 80 1.84 2.20 -6.41
C ILE A 80 2.51 0.86 -6.72
N ASN A 81 2.79 0.08 -5.68
CA ASN A 81 3.18 -1.32 -5.82
C ASN A 81 2.08 -2.20 -5.24
N TRP A 82 1.65 -3.21 -6.00
CA TRP A 82 0.86 -4.32 -5.48
C TRP A 82 1.79 -5.50 -5.20
N ILE A 83 1.82 -5.95 -3.95
CA ILE A 83 2.60 -7.10 -3.51
C ILE A 83 1.65 -8.23 -3.15
N GLY A 84 1.86 -9.37 -3.79
CA GLY A 84 1.10 -10.59 -3.56
C GLY A 84 1.37 -11.24 -2.20
N PRO A 85 0.42 -12.05 -1.71
CA PRO A 85 0.48 -12.70 -0.39
C PRO A 85 1.61 -13.75 -0.24
N GLY A 86 2.29 -14.14 -1.32
CA GLY A 86 3.43 -15.05 -1.25
C GLY A 86 4.66 -14.41 -0.59
N ILE A 87 4.76 -13.09 -0.63
CA ILE A 87 5.82 -12.32 0.03
C ILE A 87 5.42 -12.07 1.48
N SER A 88 6.34 -12.31 2.41
CA SER A 88 6.08 -12.02 3.83
C SER A 88 5.85 -10.53 4.06
N LEU A 89 5.10 -10.20 5.11
CA LEU A 89 4.99 -8.85 5.67
C LEU A 89 6.31 -8.09 5.63
N GLU A 90 7.30 -8.68 6.28
CA GLU A 90 8.60 -8.08 6.51
C GLU A 90 9.34 -7.85 5.19
N ASP A 91 9.32 -8.84 4.30
CA ASP A 91 9.92 -8.72 2.97
C ASP A 91 9.18 -7.68 2.12
N ALA A 92 7.87 -7.54 2.26
CA ALA A 92 7.08 -6.58 1.52
C ALA A 92 7.32 -5.14 2.00
N ILE A 93 7.46 -4.95 3.33
CA ILE A 93 7.93 -3.69 3.92
C ILE A 93 9.39 -3.43 3.51
N GLU A 94 10.25 -4.44 3.48
CA GLU A 94 11.62 -4.28 3.02
C GLU A 94 11.67 -3.93 1.52
N TYR A 95 10.76 -4.49 0.72
CA TYR A 95 10.58 -4.16 -0.68
C TYR A 95 10.10 -2.71 -0.86
N ALA A 96 9.20 -2.26 0.02
CA ALA A 96 8.89 -0.83 0.18
C ALA A 96 10.17 -0.04 0.55
N GLY A 97 11.08 -0.61 1.32
CA GLY A 97 12.37 -0.02 1.73
C GLY A 97 13.44 0.14 0.63
N ARG A 98 13.41 -0.68 -0.43
CA ARG A 98 14.58 -0.95 -1.29
C ARG A 98 14.65 -0.19 -2.62
N MET A 99 13.56 0.40 -3.12
CA MET A 99 13.58 1.21 -4.36
C MET A 99 13.87 2.66 -4.06
#